data_AF-A0A8W8IU38-F1
#
_entry.id   AF-A0A8W8IU38-F1
#
_cell.length_a   1.000
_cell.length_b   1.000
_cell.length_c   1.000
_cell.angle_alpha   90.00
_cell.angle_beta   90.00
_cell.angle_gamma   90.00
#
_symmetry.space_group_name_H-M   'P 1'
#
loop_
_entity.id
_entity.type
_entity.pdbx_description
1 polymer ?
#
loop_
_entity_poly.entity_id
_entity_poly.type
_entity_poly.pdbx_seq_one_letter_code
_entity_poly.pdbx_strand_id
1 'polypeptide(L)'
;AGIDASHVDIIPAIGNGEEAGEEEEEEEEPKSLLQQHQEKMLSEKKKKKKKKKNKRKHKKKSKSSSSESESEDEEKVREKKLKEALKKEEEHQKKADHLLSLDERKRPYNSMYDNVAPTDEEMEAWRMKHRRTEDPMSHFT
;
A
#
# COMPACT_ATOMS: atom_id res chain seq x y z
N ALA A 1 -76.69 1.61 -38.35
CA ALA A 1 -76.09 2.60 -37.45
C ALA A 1 -74.78 2.00 -36.92
N GLY A 2 -73.56 2.49 -37.20
CA GLY A 2 -73.18 3.82 -37.70
C GLY A 2 -73.64 4.90 -36.71
N ILE A 3 -72.82 5.64 -35.98
CA ILE A 3 -71.43 6.09 -36.19
C ILE A 3 -70.69 6.09 -34.83
N ASP A 4 -69.38 6.28 -34.71
CA ASP A 4 -68.39 6.80 -35.68
C ASP A 4 -66.98 6.16 -35.53
N ALA A 5 -66.01 6.58 -36.37
CA ALA A 5 -64.58 6.36 -36.17
C ALA A 5 -63.82 7.69 -36.32
N SER A 6 -63.30 8.26 -35.22
CA SER A 6 -62.38 9.39 -35.28
C SER A 6 -61.42 9.49 -34.09
N HIS A 7 -60.17 9.85 -34.42
CA HIS A 7 -59.18 10.52 -33.59
C HIS A 7 -58.51 9.75 -32.42
N VAL A 8 -57.45 9.01 -32.77
CA VAL A 8 -56.13 9.11 -32.10
C VAL A 8 -55.07 9.15 -33.21
N ASP A 9 -54.04 9.98 -33.05
CA ASP A 9 -53.26 10.50 -34.17
C ASP A 9 -52.24 9.55 -34.80
N ILE A 10 -52.13 9.63 -36.13
CA ILE A 10 -51.07 8.99 -36.91
C ILE A 10 -49.80 9.83 -36.74
N ILE A 11 -48.85 9.29 -35.98
CA ILE A 11 -47.51 9.88 -35.84
C ILE A 11 -46.85 9.90 -37.24
N PRO A 12 -46.35 11.05 -37.72
CA PRO A 12 -45.69 11.11 -39.02
C PRO A 12 -44.39 10.31 -38.98
N ALA A 13 -44.25 9.35 -39.89
CA ALA A 13 -43.01 8.64 -40.11
C ALA A 13 -41.93 9.61 -40.62
N ILE A 14 -40.92 9.89 -39.80
CA ILE A 14 -39.73 10.61 -40.24
C ILE A 14 -38.92 9.65 -41.10
N GLY A 15 -39.08 9.79 -42.42
CA GLY A 15 -38.28 9.07 -43.39
C GLY A 15 -36.85 9.62 -43.42
N ASN A 16 -35.92 8.91 -42.76
CA ASN A 16 -34.50 9.04 -43.06
C ASN A 16 -34.15 8.02 -44.15
N GLY A 17 -34.16 8.48 -45.41
CA GLY A 17 -33.56 7.76 -46.51
C GLY A 17 -32.05 8.03 -46.55
N GLU A 18 -31.29 6.94 -46.55
CA GLU A 18 -29.95 6.83 -47.16
C GLU A 18 -28.88 7.87 -46.77
N GLU A 19 -28.03 7.52 -45.79
CA GLU A 19 -26.58 7.58 -46.02
C GLU A 19 -25.90 6.41 -45.29
N ALA A 20 -24.93 5.78 -45.96
CA ALA A 20 -24.22 4.62 -45.41
C ALA A 20 -23.07 5.08 -44.50
N GLY A 21 -23.05 4.58 -43.27
CA GLY A 21 -21.96 4.76 -42.32
C GLY A 21 -21.76 3.47 -41.54
N GLU A 22 -20.78 2.66 -41.96
CA GLU A 22 -20.27 1.55 -41.15
C GLU A 22 -19.47 2.15 -39.99
N GLU A 23 -20.14 2.42 -38.86
CA GLU A 23 -19.44 2.57 -37.59
C GLU A 23 -19.01 1.17 -37.14
N GLU A 24 -17.76 0.81 -37.44
CA GLU A 24 -17.07 -0.31 -36.78
C GLU A 24 -16.98 0.00 -35.27
N GLU A 25 -18.02 -0.37 -34.51
CA GLU A 25 -17.88 -0.58 -33.08
C GLU A 25 -16.91 -1.75 -32.89
N GLU A 26 -15.64 -1.42 -32.64
CA GLU A 26 -14.54 -2.36 -32.45
C GLU A 26 -14.82 -3.19 -31.17
N GLU A 27 -15.63 -4.25 -31.30
CA GLU A 27 -15.90 -5.22 -30.24
C GLU A 27 -14.56 -5.86 -29.82
N GLU A 28 -13.90 -5.30 -28.80
CA GLU A 28 -12.69 -5.90 -28.22
C GLU A 28 -13.04 -7.31 -27.71
N GLU A 29 -12.75 -8.34 -28.51
CA GLU A 29 -13.00 -9.73 -28.17
C GLU A 29 -12.46 -10.04 -26.76
N PRO A 30 -13.24 -10.70 -25.88
CA PRO A 30 -12.83 -10.93 -24.51
C PRO A 30 -11.60 -11.83 -24.47
N LYS A 31 -10.44 -11.20 -24.23
CA LYS A 31 -9.11 -11.83 -24.18
C LYS A 31 -9.15 -13.21 -23.55
N SER A 32 -8.65 -14.21 -24.27
CA SER A 32 -8.57 -15.60 -23.80
C SER A 32 -7.87 -15.68 -22.44
N LEU A 33 -8.33 -16.57 -21.56
CA LEU A 33 -7.76 -16.76 -20.22
C LEU A 33 -6.22 -16.99 -20.25
N LEU A 34 -5.72 -17.61 -21.32
CA LEU A 34 -4.29 -17.81 -21.54
C LEU A 34 -3.56 -16.50 -21.89
N GLN A 35 -4.17 -15.61 -22.69
CA GLN A 35 -3.67 -14.26 -22.96
C GLN A 35 -3.71 -13.40 -21.69
N GLN A 36 -4.79 -13.44 -20.91
CA GLN A 36 -4.91 -12.73 -19.63
C GLN A 36 -3.80 -13.15 -18.64
N HIS A 37 -3.50 -14.45 -18.55
CA HIS A 37 -2.42 -14.96 -17.72
C HIS A 37 -1.04 -14.47 -18.21
N GLN A 38 -0.77 -14.52 -19.51
CA GLN A 38 0.47 -14.00 -20.09
C GLN A 38 0.62 -12.49 -19.86
N GLU A 39 -0.44 -11.72 -20.09
CA GLU A 39 -0.47 -10.27 -19.83
C GLU A 39 -0.21 -9.96 -18.35
N LYS A 40 -0.85 -10.69 -17.42
CA LYS A 40 -0.63 -10.57 -15.98
C LYS A 40 0.83 -10.83 -15.62
N MET A 41 1.42 -11.93 -16.08
CA MET A 41 2.82 -12.30 -15.86
C MET A 41 3.80 -11.26 -16.42
N LEU A 42 3.53 -10.73 -17.61
CA LEU A 42 4.32 -9.65 -18.20
C LEU A 42 4.17 -8.33 -17.41
N SER A 43 2.96 -8.02 -16.93
CA SER A 43 2.69 -6.84 -16.09
C SER A 43 3.45 -6.91 -14.77
N GLU A 44 3.50 -8.07 -14.11
CA GLU A 44 4.24 -8.28 -12.87
C GLU A 44 5.74 -8.21 -13.09
N LYS A 45 6.25 -8.80 -14.18
CA LYS A 45 7.67 -8.70 -14.57
C LYS A 45 8.07 -7.24 -14.87
N LYS A 46 7.18 -6.45 -15.51
CA LYS A 46 7.35 -4.99 -15.71
C LYS A 46 7.32 -4.24 -14.37
N LYS A 47 6.35 -4.50 -13.48
CA LYS A 47 6.23 -3.91 -12.12
C LYS A 47 7.48 -4.20 -11.27
N LYS A 48 7.96 -5.44 -11.23
CA LYS A 48 9.18 -5.88 -10.51
C LYS A 48 10.43 -5.18 -11.04
N LYS A 49 10.58 -5.03 -12.37
CA LYS A 49 11.66 -4.25 -13.00
C LYS A 49 11.59 -2.75 -12.60
N LYS A 50 10.41 -2.12 -12.66
CA LYS A 50 10.21 -0.72 -12.23
C LYS A 50 10.59 -0.52 -10.74
N LYS A 51 10.11 -1.39 -9.83
CA LYS A 51 10.44 -1.35 -8.39
C LYS A 51 11.96 -1.47 -8.14
N LYS A 52 12.67 -2.36 -8.86
CA LYS A 52 14.15 -2.48 -8.79
C LYS A 52 14.88 -1.24 -9.31
N LYS A 53 14.39 -0.59 -10.37
CA LYS A 53 14.95 0.68 -10.90
C LYS A 53 14.78 1.84 -9.91
N ASN A 54 13.60 1.96 -9.29
CA ASN A 54 13.35 3.01 -8.29
C ASN A 54 14.17 2.80 -7.01
N LYS A 55 14.30 1.56 -6.48
CA LYS A 55 15.18 1.27 -5.32
C LYS A 55 16.65 1.65 -5.62
N ARG A 56 17.14 1.43 -6.85
CA ARG A 56 18.48 1.87 -7.29
C ARG A 56 18.61 3.40 -7.39
N LYS A 57 17.58 4.12 -7.88
CA LYS A 57 17.58 5.59 -7.90
C LYS A 57 17.62 6.17 -6.49
N HIS A 58 16.82 5.64 -5.56
CA HIS A 58 16.78 6.12 -4.17
C HIS A 58 18.13 5.94 -3.46
N LYS A 59 18.77 4.76 -3.61
CA LYS A 59 20.12 4.51 -3.05
C LYS A 59 21.23 5.39 -3.67
N LYS A 60 21.04 5.90 -4.89
CA LYS A 60 21.96 6.89 -5.48
C LYS A 60 21.72 8.29 -4.91
N LYS A 61 20.45 8.73 -4.82
CA LYS A 61 20.11 10.05 -4.25
C LYS A 61 20.56 10.18 -2.79
N SER A 62 20.40 9.13 -1.98
CA SER A 62 20.87 9.10 -0.59
C SER A 62 22.39 8.96 -0.43
N LYS A 63 23.17 8.90 -1.52
CA LYS A 63 24.66 8.85 -1.47
C LYS A 63 25.30 10.12 -2.03
N SER A 64 24.51 11.02 -2.63
CA SER A 64 24.95 12.29 -3.22
C SER A 64 24.40 13.52 -2.47
N SER A 65 23.93 13.35 -1.23
CA SER A 65 23.43 14.42 -0.36
C SER A 65 24.02 14.35 1.06
N SER A 66 25.19 13.72 1.18
CA SER A 66 25.99 13.57 2.42
C SER A 66 27.39 14.08 2.08
N SER A 67 27.47 15.41 2.05
CA SER A 67 28.65 16.26 1.84
C SER A 67 28.19 17.68 2.21
N GLU A 68 28.92 18.29 3.14
CA GLU A 68 28.90 19.74 3.45
C GLU A 68 27.66 20.36 4.15
N SER A 69 27.01 19.65 5.09
CA SER A 69 26.25 20.28 6.21
C SER A 69 26.00 19.31 7.40
N GLU A 70 26.91 18.38 7.64
CA GLU A 70 26.67 17.23 8.54
C GLU A 70 27.17 17.49 9.97
N SER A 71 26.38 18.22 10.77
CA SER A 71 26.44 18.13 12.25
C SER A 71 25.09 18.38 12.90
N GLU A 72 24.46 19.53 12.66
CA GLU A 72 23.12 19.83 13.18
C GLU A 72 22.02 18.98 12.55
N ASP A 73 22.10 18.64 11.26
CA ASP A 73 21.09 17.79 10.63
C ASP A 73 21.27 16.32 11.02
N GLU A 74 22.50 15.87 11.34
CA GLU A 74 22.72 14.51 11.86
C GLU A 74 21.96 14.27 13.16
N GLU A 75 22.05 15.19 14.12
CA GLU A 75 21.38 15.06 15.42
C GLU A 75 19.85 15.08 15.23
N LYS A 76 19.34 16.02 14.42
CA LYS A 76 17.91 16.09 14.04
C LYS A 76 17.45 14.83 13.29
N VAL A 77 18.32 14.17 12.53
CA VAL A 77 18.02 12.89 11.86
C VAL A 77 18.03 11.73 12.86
N ARG A 78 18.99 11.66 13.79
CA ARG A 78 19.01 10.65 14.86
C ARG A 78 17.76 10.75 15.75
N GLU A 79 17.40 11.96 16.17
CA GLU A 79 16.19 12.21 16.98
C GLU A 79 14.91 11.74 16.27
N LYS A 80 14.75 12.07 14.98
CA LYS A 80 13.59 11.64 14.18
C LYS A 80 13.48 10.12 14.11
N LYS A 81 14.59 9.41 13.90
CA LYS A 81 14.61 7.94 13.85
C LYS A 81 14.37 7.31 15.22
N LEU A 82 14.98 7.82 16.29
CA LEU A 82 14.73 7.37 17.67
C LEU A 82 13.24 7.52 18.02
N LYS A 83 12.62 8.63 17.61
CA LYS A 83 11.17 8.87 17.76
C LYS A 83 10.31 7.94 16.90
N GLU A 84 10.79 7.52 15.73
CA GLU A 84 10.15 6.49 14.89
C GLU A 84 10.28 5.11 15.54
N ALA A 85 11.45 4.75 16.07
CA ALA A 85 11.72 3.50 16.79
C ALA A 85 10.86 3.39 18.06
N LEU A 86 10.74 4.45 18.86
CA LEU A 86 9.84 4.50 20.03
C LEU A 86 8.38 4.23 19.65
N LYS A 87 7.87 4.84 18.57
CA LYS A 87 6.51 4.57 18.08
C LYS A 87 6.34 3.13 17.62
N LYS A 88 7.32 2.61 16.88
CA LYS A 88 7.32 1.22 16.40
C LYS A 88 7.30 0.22 17.55
N GLU A 89 8.05 0.48 18.62
CA GLU A 89 8.07 -0.35 19.83
C GLU A 89 6.73 -0.31 20.57
N GLU A 90 6.11 0.87 20.73
CA GLU A 90 4.77 0.96 21.33
C GLU A 90 3.69 0.28 20.49
N GLU A 91 3.77 0.36 19.16
CA GLU A 91 2.89 -0.39 18.27
C GLU A 91 3.14 -1.90 18.36
N HIS A 92 4.39 -2.33 18.49
CA HIS A 92 4.76 -3.74 18.64
C HIS A 92 4.18 -4.30 19.94
N GLN A 93 4.35 -3.59 21.07
CA GLN A 93 3.75 -3.97 22.34
C GLN A 93 2.22 -4.07 22.24
N LYS A 94 1.55 -3.05 21.69
CA LYS A 94 0.08 -3.07 21.49
C LYS A 94 -0.38 -4.24 20.62
N LYS A 95 0.40 -4.63 19.60
CA LYS A 95 0.12 -5.80 18.75
C LYS A 95 0.30 -7.11 19.53
N ALA A 96 1.34 -7.21 20.37
CA ALA A 96 1.56 -8.35 21.25
C ALA A 96 0.45 -8.50 22.30
N ASP A 97 0.08 -7.41 22.99
CA ASP A 97 -1.00 -7.36 23.98
C ASP A 97 -2.34 -7.74 23.34
N HIS A 98 -2.65 -7.19 22.17
CA HIS A 98 -3.84 -7.55 21.40
C HIS A 98 -3.85 -9.03 21.01
N LEU A 99 -2.73 -9.56 20.50
CA LEU A 99 -2.62 -10.98 20.15
C LEU A 99 -2.78 -11.90 21.37
N LEU A 100 -2.29 -11.48 22.54
CA LEU A 100 -2.42 -12.22 23.81
C LEU A 100 -3.86 -12.14 24.37
N SER A 101 -4.56 -11.04 24.11
CA SER A 101 -5.97 -10.84 24.49
C SER A 101 -6.97 -11.60 23.60
N LEU A 102 -6.56 -12.16 22.47
CA LEU A 102 -7.41 -12.99 21.62
C LEU A 102 -7.51 -14.42 22.18
N ASP A 103 -8.72 -15.00 22.10
CA ASP A 103 -8.97 -16.42 22.33
C ASP A 103 -7.95 -17.30 21.57
N GLU A 104 -7.44 -18.34 22.23
CA GLU A 104 -6.40 -19.24 21.70
C GLU A 104 -6.79 -19.85 20.35
N ARG A 105 -8.08 -20.13 20.14
CA ARG A 105 -8.60 -20.66 18.87
C ARG A 105 -8.70 -19.61 17.76
N LYS A 106 -8.63 -18.32 18.10
CA LYS A 106 -8.69 -17.19 17.16
C LYS A 106 -7.32 -16.55 16.90
N ARG A 107 -6.36 -16.76 17.79
CA ARG A 107 -4.97 -16.34 17.63
C ARG A 107 -4.33 -17.07 16.43
N PRO A 108 -3.68 -16.36 15.49
CA PRO A 108 -3.16 -16.98 14.27
C PRO A 108 -2.01 -17.94 14.56
N TYR A 109 -2.09 -19.16 14.03
CA TYR A 109 -1.12 -20.25 14.24
C TYR A 109 0.31 -19.97 13.71
N ASN A 110 0.51 -18.90 12.95
CA ASN A 110 1.81 -18.56 12.37
C ASN A 110 2.20 -17.09 12.67
N SER A 111 2.42 -16.79 13.95
CA SER A 111 3.14 -15.58 14.37
C SER A 111 4.66 -15.76 14.19
N MET A 112 5.11 -15.98 12.95
CA MET A 112 6.54 -16.06 12.64
C MET A 112 7.22 -14.73 12.97
N TYR A 113 8.20 -14.77 13.85
CA TYR A 113 9.03 -13.63 14.22
C TYR A 113 10.02 -13.29 13.09
N ASP A 114 10.30 -12.00 12.89
CA ASP A 114 11.29 -11.54 11.91
C ASP A 114 12.71 -11.90 12.38
N ASN A 115 13.38 -12.82 11.68
CA ASN A 115 14.77 -13.24 11.96
C ASN A 115 15.80 -12.16 11.55
N VAL A 116 15.62 -10.93 12.04
CA VAL A 116 16.49 -9.77 11.79
C VAL A 116 17.04 -9.30 13.14
N ALA A 117 18.34 -9.02 13.19
CA ALA A 117 18.95 -8.44 14.38
C ALA A 117 18.40 -7.02 14.62
N PRO A 118 17.98 -6.66 15.85
CA PRO A 118 17.53 -5.30 16.18
C PRO A 118 18.59 -4.25 15.83
N THR A 119 18.15 -3.08 15.40
CA THR A 119 19.04 -1.95 15.13
C THR A 119 19.36 -1.18 16.42
N ASP A 120 20.47 -0.42 16.43
CA ASP A 120 20.92 0.31 17.63
C ASP A 120 19.85 1.28 18.18
N GLU A 121 19.14 1.96 17.27
CA GLU A 121 18.04 2.88 17.55
C GLU A 121 16.81 2.16 18.17
N GLU A 122 16.53 0.92 17.74
CA GLU A 122 15.49 0.07 18.33
C GLU A 122 15.91 -0.47 19.72
N MET A 123 17.17 -0.87 19.88
CA MET A 123 17.71 -1.29 21.18
C MET A 123 17.76 -0.14 22.19
N GLU A 124 17.95 1.10 21.75
CA GLU A 124 17.83 2.29 22.59
C GLU A 124 16.37 2.57 22.98
N ALA A 125 15.44 2.55 22.03
CA ALA A 125 14.01 2.70 22.30
C ALA A 125 13.50 1.66 23.33
N TRP A 126 13.90 0.39 23.18
CA TRP A 126 13.55 -0.68 24.12
C TRP A 126 14.10 -0.43 25.52
N ARG A 127 15.39 -0.07 25.64
CA ARG A 127 16.04 0.26 26.94
C ARG A 127 15.36 1.45 27.62
N MET A 128 15.01 2.50 26.88
CA MET A 128 14.32 3.67 27.41
C MET A 128 12.94 3.33 27.96
N LYS A 129 12.20 2.42 27.30
CA LYS A 129 10.86 1.98 27.74
C LYS A 129 10.89 1.03 28.94
N HIS A 130 11.93 0.19 29.04
CA HIS A 130 12.06 -0.84 30.09
C HIS A 130 12.91 -0.41 31.30
N ARG A 131 13.35 0.85 31.37
CA ARG A 131 14.12 1.38 32.51
C ARG A 131 13.27 1.35 33.79
N ARG A 132 13.73 0.60 34.80
CA ARG A 132 13.07 0.52 36.12
C ARG A 132 13.36 1.79 36.92
N THR A 133 12.35 2.64 37.09
CA THR A 133 12.44 3.86 37.92
C THR A 133 12.27 3.57 39.42
N GLU A 134 11.57 2.49 39.75
CA GLU A 134 11.25 2.10 41.14
C GLU A 134 12.36 1.25 41.79
N ASP A 135 13.46 0.99 41.09
CA ASP A 135 14.58 0.21 41.59
C ASP A 135 15.54 1.13 42.37
N PRO A 136 15.76 0.94 43.68
CA PRO A 136 16.68 1.80 44.44
C PRO A 136 18.12 1.77 43.91
N MET A 137 18.52 0.73 43.17
CA MET A 137 19.84 0.66 42.52
C MET A 137 19.95 1.52 41.25
N SER A 138 18.84 2.03 40.68
CA SER A 138 18.85 2.83 39.44
C SER A 138 19.60 4.17 39.55
N HIS A 139 19.94 4.59 40.77
CA HIS A 139 20.64 5.83 41.07
C HIS A 139 22.16 5.67 41.13
N PHE A 140 22.67 4.43 41.08
CA PHE A 140 24.08 4.09 41.27
C PHE A 140 24.77 3.55 39.99
N THR A 141 24.09 3.62 38.84
CA THR A 141 24.53 3.12 37.53
C THR A 141 24.40 4.19 36.45
#